data_AF-A0A4R2CPX7-F1
#
_entry.id   AF-A0A4R2CPX7-F1
#
_cell.length_a   1.000
_cell.length_b   1.000
_cell.length_c   1.000
_cell.angle_alpha   90.00
_cell.angle_beta   90.00
_cell.angle_gamma   90.00
#
_symmetry.space_group_name_H-M   'P 1'
#
loop_
_entity.id
_entity.type
_entity.pdbx_description
1 polymer ?
#
loop_
_entity_poly.entity_id
_entity_poly.type
_entity_poly.pdbx_seq_one_letter_code
_entity_poly.pdbx_strand_id
1 'polypeptide(L)'
;MSPSETATTVTRPLPARPSAGRHAVALFASELHLVFGRARTWVTLAVLAGVPVLVGVAIRLSGSEGGAEGFIGQVAGNGFFLIVASLALSLPFFLPTAVTVVSGESLAGEASLGTLRNMLTAPAGRSRLLAAKMVALAVFCLTATMVIWLSGLIAGVVLFPVGDVVLLSGTTVSLADGLLRAFGIAILIALSLLGLAGIGLFVSSLTSTPLAAMAATFGAFIVLGILGAIPQIDVIHPWLLMYGWTSFADLLRDPPYWGAIMRNLWIQAAYLAVFYAAAWARLTSRDING
;
A
#
# COMPACT_ATOMS: atom_id res chain seq x y z
N MET A 1 8.80 64.31 -50.00
CA MET A 1 7.56 63.54 -50.22
C MET A 1 7.81 62.15 -49.64
N SER A 2 7.12 61.81 -48.55
CA SER A 2 7.18 60.47 -47.89
C SER A 2 6.46 59.42 -48.77
N PRO A 3 6.65 58.11 -48.56
CA PRO A 3 5.93 57.45 -47.46
C PRO A 3 6.73 56.39 -46.68
N SER A 4 6.81 56.60 -45.37
CA SER A 4 6.58 55.65 -44.27
C SER A 4 6.83 54.14 -44.52
N GLU A 5 7.95 53.62 -44.00
CA GLU A 5 8.10 52.21 -43.64
C GLU A 5 7.24 51.90 -42.42
N THR A 6 6.06 51.31 -42.65
CA THR A 6 5.26 50.63 -41.63
C THR A 6 5.95 49.34 -41.21
N ALA A 7 6.62 49.37 -40.05
CA ALA A 7 7.11 48.17 -39.37
C ALA A 7 5.92 47.32 -38.88
N THR A 8 5.55 46.30 -39.65
CA THR A 8 4.53 45.32 -39.27
C THR A 8 5.04 44.49 -38.08
N THR A 9 4.63 44.87 -36.88
CA THR A 9 4.96 44.10 -35.67
C THR A 9 4.14 42.81 -35.69
N VAL A 10 4.75 41.71 -36.09
CA VAL A 10 4.13 40.38 -36.02
C VAL A 10 4.02 39.99 -34.55
N THR A 11 2.86 40.26 -33.94
CA THR A 11 2.50 39.75 -32.61
C THR A 11 2.28 38.24 -32.71
N ARG A 12 3.35 37.48 -32.44
CA ARG A 12 3.28 36.02 -32.34
C ARG A 12 2.36 35.65 -31.16
N PRO A 13 1.28 34.89 -31.37
CA PRO A 13 0.40 34.50 -30.28
C PRO A 13 1.20 33.68 -29.26
N LEU A 14 1.22 34.14 -28.00
CA LEU A 14 1.83 33.40 -26.90
C LEU A 14 1.14 32.04 -26.80
N PRO A 15 1.89 30.92 -26.74
CA PRO A 15 1.29 29.60 -26.60
C PRO A 15 0.45 29.58 -25.32
N ALA A 16 -0.82 29.18 -25.47
CA ALA A 16 -1.75 29.06 -24.37
C ALA A 16 -1.14 28.19 -23.27
N ARG A 17 -0.92 28.78 -22.09
CA ARG A 17 -0.42 28.06 -20.91
C ARG A 17 -1.34 26.86 -20.67
N PRO A 18 -0.84 25.61 -20.73
CA PRO A 18 -1.71 24.47 -20.51
C PRO A 18 -2.23 24.51 -19.08
N SER A 19 -3.51 24.21 -18.90
CA SER A 19 -4.20 24.31 -17.61
C SER A 19 -3.47 23.54 -16.52
N ALA A 20 -3.32 24.16 -15.34
CA ALA A 20 -2.55 23.62 -14.22
C ALA A 20 -2.99 22.20 -13.77
N GLY A 21 -4.22 21.79 -14.08
CA GLY A 21 -4.77 20.47 -13.78
C GLY A 21 -4.21 19.33 -14.65
N ARG A 22 -3.96 19.57 -15.96
CA ARG A 22 -3.41 18.52 -16.85
C ARG A 22 -2.01 18.09 -16.44
N HIS A 23 -1.22 19.02 -15.93
CA HIS A 23 0.13 18.76 -15.42
C HIS A 23 0.11 17.95 -14.12
N ALA A 24 -0.87 18.15 -13.24
CA ALA A 24 -0.99 17.39 -12.01
C ALA A 24 -1.33 15.92 -12.31
N VAL A 25 -2.35 15.68 -13.14
CA VAL A 25 -2.73 14.31 -13.55
C VAL A 25 -1.59 13.60 -14.27
N ALA A 26 -0.88 14.30 -15.16
CA ALA A 26 0.29 13.75 -15.84
C ALA A 26 1.41 13.35 -14.86
N LEU A 27 1.64 14.15 -13.81
CA LEU A 27 2.62 13.82 -12.76
C LEU A 27 2.20 12.59 -11.94
N PHE A 28 0.93 12.49 -11.54
CA PHE A 28 0.43 11.31 -10.84
C PHE A 28 0.54 10.06 -11.72
N ALA A 29 0.16 10.17 -13.00
CA ALA A 29 0.28 9.07 -13.95
C ALA A 29 1.74 8.67 -14.19
N SER A 30 2.67 9.62 -14.25
CA SER A 30 4.09 9.31 -14.42
C SER A 30 4.66 8.60 -13.20
N GLU A 31 4.35 9.04 -11.98
CA GLU A 31 4.79 8.34 -10.76
C GLU A 31 4.23 6.92 -10.70
N LEU A 32 2.97 6.74 -11.08
CA LEU A 32 2.36 5.41 -11.14
C LEU A 32 3.06 4.53 -12.18
N HIS A 33 3.34 5.07 -13.37
CA HIS A 33 4.10 4.35 -14.40
C HIS A 33 5.51 4.02 -13.93
N LEU A 34 6.16 4.86 -13.13
CA LEU A 34 7.48 4.56 -12.57
C LEU A 34 7.43 3.42 -11.56
N VAL A 35 6.43 3.40 -10.67
CA VAL A 35 6.26 2.31 -9.69
C VAL A 35 5.92 1.00 -10.40
N PHE A 36 4.96 0.99 -11.30
CA PHE A 36 4.48 -0.21 -12.01
C PHE A 36 5.30 -0.57 -13.26
N GLY A 37 6.22 0.28 -13.71
CA GLY A 37 7.13 -0.02 -14.81
C GLY A 37 8.38 -0.79 -14.37
N ARG A 38 8.65 -0.87 -13.06
CA ARG A 38 9.79 -1.60 -12.51
C ARG A 38 9.51 -3.10 -12.45
N ALA A 39 10.41 -3.90 -13.03
CA ALA A 39 10.35 -5.37 -12.97
C ALA A 39 10.26 -5.90 -11.52
N ARG A 40 10.94 -5.24 -10.58
CA ARG A 40 10.90 -5.60 -9.15
C ARG A 40 9.49 -5.54 -8.57
N THR A 41 8.71 -4.51 -8.91
CA THR A 41 7.32 -4.36 -8.45
C THR A 41 6.47 -5.54 -8.92
N TRP A 42 6.62 -5.95 -10.18
CA TRP A 42 5.94 -7.12 -10.72
C TRP A 42 6.36 -8.42 -10.06
N VAL A 43 7.65 -8.61 -9.78
CA VAL A 43 8.13 -9.77 -9.01
C VAL A 43 7.49 -9.80 -7.63
N THR A 44 7.45 -8.67 -6.93
CA THR A 44 6.79 -8.58 -5.62
C THR A 44 5.30 -8.89 -5.70
N LEU A 45 4.58 -8.31 -6.67
CA LEU A 45 3.15 -8.60 -6.87
C LEU A 45 2.90 -10.07 -7.24
N ALA A 46 3.78 -10.69 -8.05
CA ALA A 46 3.69 -12.10 -8.38
C ALA A 46 3.93 -13.00 -7.16
N VAL A 47 4.89 -12.65 -6.29
CA VAL A 47 5.10 -13.35 -5.01
C VAL A 47 3.85 -13.25 -4.13
N LEU A 48 3.24 -12.06 -4.02
CA LEU A 48 1.99 -11.86 -3.28
C LEU A 48 0.83 -12.68 -3.88
N ALA A 49 0.73 -12.72 -5.21
CA ALA A 49 -0.25 -13.55 -5.92
C ALA A 49 -0.02 -15.05 -5.68
N GLY A 50 1.23 -15.47 -5.46
CA GLY A 50 1.56 -16.85 -5.15
C GLY A 50 1.08 -17.31 -3.76
N VAL A 51 0.95 -16.40 -2.79
CA VAL A 51 0.60 -16.76 -1.41
C VAL A 51 -0.74 -17.53 -1.32
N PRO A 52 -1.86 -17.03 -1.88
CA PRO A 52 -3.12 -17.79 -1.84
C PRO A 52 -3.06 -19.14 -2.57
N VAL A 53 -2.32 -19.22 -3.68
CA VAL A 53 -2.16 -20.46 -4.44
C VAL A 53 -1.42 -21.50 -3.60
N LEU A 54 -0.31 -21.11 -2.96
CA LEU A 54 0.48 -21.98 -2.10
C LEU A 54 -0.32 -22.47 -0.90
N VAL A 55 -1.02 -21.55 -0.21
CA VAL A 55 -1.87 -21.90 0.94
C VAL A 55 -3.00 -22.84 0.51
N GLY A 56 -3.67 -22.54 -0.61
CA GLY A 56 -4.76 -23.36 -1.12
C GLY A 56 -4.32 -24.77 -1.50
N VAL A 57 -3.18 -24.89 -2.21
CA VAL A 57 -2.61 -26.19 -2.57
C VAL A 57 -2.20 -26.98 -1.33
N ALA A 58 -1.55 -26.33 -0.35
CA ALA A 58 -1.17 -26.99 0.89
C ALA A 58 -2.40 -27.56 1.63
N ILE A 59 -3.46 -26.76 1.79
CA ILE A 59 -4.72 -27.20 2.42
C ILE A 59 -5.35 -28.36 1.64
N ARG A 60 -5.36 -28.28 0.30
CA ARG A 60 -5.96 -29.32 -0.56
C ARG A 60 -5.23 -30.66 -0.43
N LEU A 61 -3.90 -30.64 -0.35
CA LEU A 61 -3.07 -31.84 -0.19
C LEU A 61 -3.18 -32.43 1.23
N SER A 62 -3.25 -31.58 2.27
CA SER A 62 -3.42 -32.05 3.64
C SER A 62 -4.80 -32.66 3.90
N GLY A 63 -5.85 -32.17 3.23
CA GLY A 63 -7.21 -32.71 3.36
C GLY A 63 -7.40 -34.13 2.81
N SER A 64 -6.49 -34.62 1.95
CA SER A 64 -6.56 -35.96 1.36
C SER A 64 -5.96 -37.09 2.21
N GLU A 65 -5.17 -36.79 3.25
CA GLU A 65 -4.38 -37.81 3.96
C GLU A 65 -4.95 -38.27 5.31
N GLY A 66 -6.06 -37.72 5.79
CA GLY A 66 -6.70 -38.22 7.02
C GLY A 66 -7.81 -37.32 7.51
N GLY A 67 -8.96 -37.92 7.83
CA GLY A 67 -10.22 -37.25 8.18
C GLY A 67 -10.04 -36.00 9.05
N ALA A 68 -10.11 -34.83 8.43
CA ALA A 68 -10.20 -33.57 9.13
C ALA A 68 -11.62 -33.38 9.66
N GLU A 69 -12.01 -34.19 10.64
CA GLU A 69 -13.20 -33.91 11.46
C GLU A 69 -12.85 -32.76 12.42
N GLY A 70 -13.50 -31.61 12.20
CA GLY A 70 -13.38 -30.42 13.03
C GLY A 70 -13.67 -29.14 12.24
N PHE A 71 -13.71 -28.00 12.94
CA PHE A 71 -13.88 -26.66 12.36
C PHE A 71 -12.92 -26.42 11.18
N ILE A 72 -11.72 -27.00 11.19
CA ILE A 72 -10.74 -26.94 10.09
C ILE A 72 -11.22 -27.67 8.82
N GLY A 73 -11.97 -28.78 8.91
CA GLY A 73 -12.54 -29.46 7.74
C GLY A 73 -13.75 -28.72 7.14
N GLN A 74 -14.54 -28.04 7.97
CA GLN A 74 -15.64 -27.18 7.52
C GLN A 74 -15.14 -25.83 6.97
N VAL A 75 -14.07 -25.27 7.54
CA VAL A 75 -13.38 -24.06 7.07
C VAL A 75 -12.53 -24.32 5.82
N ALA A 76 -11.93 -25.51 5.68
CA ALA A 76 -11.24 -25.95 4.47
C ALA A 76 -12.19 -26.28 3.30
N GLY A 77 -13.51 -26.30 3.54
CA GLY A 77 -14.52 -26.61 2.53
C GLY A 77 -15.02 -25.43 1.70
N ASN A 78 -14.61 -24.18 1.99
CA ASN A 78 -15.13 -23.00 1.29
C ASN A 78 -14.01 -22.07 0.80
N GLY A 79 -13.98 -21.82 -0.51
CA GLY A 79 -12.99 -20.96 -1.18
C GLY A 79 -12.92 -19.52 -0.63
N PHE A 80 -13.97 -19.03 0.03
CA PHE A 80 -13.97 -17.75 0.73
C PHE A 80 -12.91 -17.66 1.84
N PHE A 81 -12.78 -18.72 2.66
CA PHE A 81 -11.84 -18.71 3.78
C PHE A 81 -10.40 -18.65 3.30
N LEU A 82 -10.10 -19.20 2.12
CA LEU A 82 -8.78 -19.07 1.51
C LEU A 82 -8.40 -17.61 1.28
N ILE A 83 -9.35 -16.78 0.80
CA ILE A 83 -9.12 -15.35 0.54
C ILE A 83 -8.71 -14.64 1.84
N VAL A 84 -9.54 -14.81 2.88
CA VAL A 84 -9.34 -14.16 4.19
C VAL A 84 -8.06 -14.66 4.85
N ALA A 85 -7.83 -15.98 4.86
CA ALA A 85 -6.65 -16.58 5.45
C ALA A 85 -5.37 -16.11 4.74
N SER A 86 -5.39 -16.01 3.41
CA SER A 86 -4.22 -15.55 2.65
C SER A 86 -3.90 -14.08 2.92
N LEU A 87 -4.91 -13.22 3.02
CA LEU A 87 -4.74 -11.83 3.43
C LEU A 87 -4.17 -11.75 4.87
N ALA A 88 -4.73 -12.53 5.80
CA ALA A 88 -4.29 -12.60 7.19
C ALA A 88 -2.85 -13.10 7.34
N LEU A 89 -2.44 -14.10 6.54
CA LEU A 89 -1.08 -14.66 6.53
C LEU A 89 -0.07 -13.73 5.86
N SER A 90 -0.51 -12.93 4.88
CA SER A 90 0.37 -12.00 4.18
C SER A 90 0.65 -10.73 4.98
N LEU A 91 -0.28 -10.35 5.86
CA LEU A 91 -0.26 -9.12 6.64
C LEU A 91 0.97 -8.94 7.54
N PRO A 92 1.52 -9.96 8.23
CA PRO A 92 2.62 -9.75 9.16
C PRO A 92 3.99 -9.63 8.48
N PHE A 93 4.16 -10.16 7.26
CA PHE A 93 5.48 -10.25 6.62
C PHE A 93 5.47 -9.82 5.16
N PHE A 94 4.67 -10.47 4.31
CA PHE A 94 4.73 -10.27 2.87
C PHE A 94 4.31 -8.86 2.45
N LEU A 95 3.15 -8.39 2.93
CA LEU A 95 2.64 -7.06 2.61
C LEU A 95 3.55 -5.93 3.16
N PRO A 96 3.98 -5.95 4.43
CA PRO A 96 4.89 -4.94 4.96
C PRO A 96 6.22 -4.91 4.22
N THR A 97 6.79 -6.08 3.91
CA THR A 97 8.05 -6.18 3.16
C THR A 97 7.90 -5.52 1.79
N ALA A 98 6.83 -5.86 1.05
CA ALA A 98 6.53 -5.25 -0.24
C ALA A 98 6.44 -3.72 -0.15
N VAL A 99 5.72 -3.20 0.85
CA VAL A 99 5.56 -1.76 1.08
C VAL A 99 6.89 -1.10 1.41
N THR A 100 7.68 -1.67 2.34
CA THR A 100 8.97 -1.09 2.75
C THR A 100 9.96 -0.94 1.58
N VAL A 101 9.97 -1.92 0.67
CA VAL A 101 10.81 -1.90 -0.54
C VAL A 101 10.40 -0.74 -1.45
N VAL A 102 9.11 -0.65 -1.80
CA VAL A 102 8.62 0.36 -2.75
C VAL A 102 8.67 1.77 -2.15
N SER A 103 8.30 1.93 -0.86
CA SER A 103 8.38 3.22 -0.18
C SER A 103 9.82 3.69 0.03
N GLY A 104 10.74 2.78 0.35
CA GLY A 104 12.15 3.09 0.54
C GLY A 104 12.83 3.57 -0.74
N GLU A 105 12.39 3.08 -1.91
CA GLU A 105 12.92 3.49 -3.21
C GLU A 105 12.35 4.80 -3.75
N SER A 106 11.28 5.32 -3.15
CA SER A 106 10.45 6.39 -3.71
C SER A 106 11.20 7.70 -3.97
N LEU A 107 12.04 8.13 -3.02
CA LEU A 107 12.87 9.34 -3.14
C LEU A 107 14.36 8.98 -3.31
N ALA A 108 14.85 8.02 -2.53
CA ALA A 108 16.24 7.58 -2.55
C ALA A 108 16.64 6.99 -3.92
N GLY A 109 15.72 6.32 -4.62
CA GLY A 109 15.93 5.79 -5.98
C GLY A 109 16.35 6.87 -6.96
N GLU A 110 15.61 7.98 -6.97
CA GLU A 110 15.86 9.13 -7.83
C GLU A 110 17.06 9.97 -7.36
N ALA A 111 17.34 9.98 -6.06
CA ALA A 111 18.56 10.57 -5.54
C ALA A 111 19.81 9.84 -6.03
N SER A 112 19.77 8.50 -6.07
CA SER A 112 20.90 7.65 -6.44
C SER A 112 21.29 7.75 -7.92
N LEU A 113 20.33 8.00 -8.81
CA LEU A 113 20.53 8.11 -10.26
C LEU A 113 21.08 9.50 -10.68
N GLY A 114 21.46 10.36 -9.74
CA GLY A 114 21.96 11.71 -10.03
C GLY A 114 20.90 12.68 -10.55
N THR A 115 19.63 12.25 -10.60
CA THR A 115 18.50 13.04 -11.13
C THR A 115 18.01 14.14 -10.19
N LEU A 116 18.53 14.24 -8.96
CA LEU A 116 18.25 15.35 -8.04
C LEU A 116 18.60 16.73 -8.65
N ARG A 117 19.67 16.80 -9.46
CA ARG A 117 20.06 18.04 -10.16
C ARG A 117 19.07 18.44 -11.26
N ASN A 118 18.36 17.47 -11.85
CA ASN A 118 17.27 17.71 -12.80
C ASN A 118 15.92 17.96 -12.11
N MET A 119 15.72 17.49 -10.87
CA MET A 119 14.56 17.84 -10.05
C MET A 119 14.58 19.29 -9.56
N LEU A 120 15.77 19.87 -9.37
CA LEU A 120 15.93 21.28 -9.02
C LEU A 120 15.68 22.24 -10.20
N THR A 121 15.60 21.73 -11.43
CA THR A 121 15.35 22.53 -12.65
C THR A 121 13.98 22.28 -13.27
N ALA A 122 13.28 21.21 -12.88
CA ALA A 122 11.92 20.91 -13.35
C ALA A 122 10.87 21.66 -12.49
N PRO A 123 9.96 22.47 -13.08
CA PRO A 123 9.04 23.35 -12.37
C PRO A 123 7.80 22.62 -11.80
N ALA A 124 7.96 21.40 -11.29
CA ALA A 124 6.94 20.74 -10.49
C ALA A 124 7.14 21.17 -9.03
N GLY A 125 6.15 21.85 -8.44
CA GLY A 125 6.23 22.25 -7.03
C GLY A 125 6.54 21.02 -6.15
N ARG A 126 7.58 21.10 -5.31
CA ARG A 126 8.10 19.99 -4.48
C ARG A 126 7.00 19.29 -3.66
N SER A 127 5.99 20.04 -3.22
CA SER A 127 4.80 19.52 -2.53
C SER A 127 3.92 18.64 -3.41
N ARG A 128 3.75 18.98 -4.69
CA ARG A 128 2.96 18.20 -5.66
C ARG A 128 3.65 16.88 -6.00
N LEU A 129 4.98 16.90 -6.11
CA LEU A 129 5.77 15.69 -6.29
C LEU A 129 5.64 14.74 -5.10
N LEU A 130 5.81 15.25 -3.88
CA LEU A 130 5.66 14.43 -2.67
C LEU A 130 4.24 13.84 -2.56
N ALA A 131 3.22 14.63 -2.88
CA ALA A 131 1.84 14.15 -2.94
C ALA A 131 1.67 13.06 -4.00
N ALA A 132 2.27 13.21 -5.18
CA ALA A 132 2.22 12.20 -6.24
C ALA A 132 2.89 10.88 -5.83
N LYS A 133 4.03 10.95 -5.14
CA LYS A 133 4.68 9.77 -4.56
C LYS A 133 3.81 9.07 -3.52
N MET A 134 3.18 9.84 -2.63
CA MET A 134 2.28 9.25 -1.63
C MET A 134 1.06 8.60 -2.27
N VAL A 135 0.47 9.21 -3.31
CA VAL A 135 -0.63 8.61 -4.08
C VAL A 135 -0.17 7.33 -4.76
N ALA A 136 1.00 7.31 -5.39
CA ALA A 136 1.54 6.10 -6.02
C ALA A 136 1.77 4.96 -4.99
N LEU A 137 2.25 5.28 -3.79
CA LEU A 137 2.39 4.31 -2.69
C LEU A 137 1.03 3.81 -2.19
N ALA A 138 0.02 4.68 -2.10
CA ALA A 138 -1.33 4.28 -1.72
C ALA A 138 -1.95 3.33 -2.75
N VAL A 139 -1.80 3.65 -4.05
CA VAL A 139 -2.23 2.77 -5.14
C VAL A 139 -1.47 1.44 -5.14
N PHE A 140 -0.17 1.45 -4.81
CA PHE A 140 0.59 0.21 -4.64
C PHE A 140 0.06 -0.64 -3.49
N CYS A 141 -0.21 -0.06 -2.31
CA CYS A 141 -0.79 -0.80 -1.16
C CYS A 141 -2.15 -1.42 -1.53
N LEU A 142 -3.00 -0.67 -2.24
CA LEU A 142 -4.27 -1.17 -2.73
C LEU A 142 -4.07 -2.30 -3.75
N THR A 143 -3.15 -2.13 -4.70
CA THR A 143 -2.90 -3.16 -5.72
C THR A 143 -2.32 -4.43 -5.10
N ALA A 144 -1.40 -4.32 -4.16
CA ALA A 144 -0.79 -5.44 -3.46
C ALA A 144 -1.82 -6.30 -2.73
N THR A 145 -2.75 -5.67 -2.00
CA THR A 145 -3.84 -6.38 -1.30
C THR A 145 -4.89 -6.93 -2.27
N MET A 146 -5.22 -6.18 -3.33
CA MET A 146 -6.16 -6.64 -4.35
C MET A 146 -5.64 -7.82 -5.15
N VAL A 147 -4.33 -7.89 -5.41
CA VAL A 147 -3.70 -9.04 -6.06
C VAL A 147 -3.86 -10.30 -5.21
N ILE A 148 -3.68 -10.21 -3.88
CA ILE A 148 -3.92 -11.32 -2.96
C ILE A 148 -5.40 -11.71 -2.95
N TRP A 149 -6.29 -10.72 -2.90
CA TRP A 149 -7.74 -10.95 -2.90
C TRP A 149 -8.20 -11.64 -4.19
N LEU A 150 -7.78 -11.15 -5.36
CA LEU A 150 -8.08 -11.74 -6.67
C LEU A 150 -7.48 -13.13 -6.83
N SER A 151 -6.20 -13.31 -6.48
CA SER A 151 -5.55 -14.61 -6.56
C SER A 151 -6.20 -15.62 -5.63
N GLY A 152 -6.54 -15.21 -4.39
CA GLY A 152 -7.27 -16.04 -3.44
C GLY A 152 -8.67 -16.40 -3.91
N LEU A 153 -9.36 -15.48 -4.59
CA LEU A 153 -10.66 -15.76 -5.20
C LEU A 153 -10.54 -16.80 -6.31
N ILE A 154 -9.59 -16.62 -7.23
CA ILE A 154 -9.35 -17.56 -8.34
C ILE A 154 -8.95 -18.93 -7.79
N ALA A 155 -7.96 -18.98 -6.90
CA ALA A 155 -7.50 -20.23 -6.27
C ALA A 155 -8.62 -20.88 -5.44
N GLY A 156 -9.41 -20.08 -4.72
CA GLY A 156 -10.52 -20.53 -3.90
C GLY A 156 -11.61 -21.22 -4.71
N VAL A 157 -12.01 -20.62 -5.83
CA VAL A 157 -13.01 -21.19 -6.76
C VAL A 157 -12.49 -22.44 -7.46
N VAL A 158 -11.20 -22.49 -7.79
CA VAL A 158 -10.59 -23.63 -8.50
C VAL A 158 -10.36 -24.84 -7.58
N LEU A 159 -9.92 -24.60 -6.34
CA LEU A 159 -9.46 -25.66 -5.44
C LEU A 159 -10.55 -26.16 -4.46
N PHE A 160 -11.55 -25.33 -4.16
CA PHE A 160 -12.53 -25.59 -3.11
C PHE A 160 -13.97 -25.39 -3.61
N PRO A 161 -14.95 -26.08 -2.98
CA PRO A 161 -16.34 -25.79 -3.22
C PRO A 161 -16.67 -24.34 -2.88
N VAL A 162 -17.62 -23.78 -3.63
CA VAL A 162 -18.12 -22.42 -3.43
C VAL A 162 -19.54 -22.50 -2.88
N GLY A 163 -19.80 -21.82 -1.77
CA GLY A 163 -21.11 -21.83 -1.12
C GLY A 163 -21.23 -20.74 -0.06
N ASP A 164 -22.32 -20.79 0.69
CA ASP A 164 -22.60 -19.84 1.77
C ASP A 164 -21.49 -19.86 2.82
N VAL A 165 -21.27 -18.69 3.41
CA VAL A 165 -20.12 -18.40 4.26
C VAL A 165 -20.58 -18.28 5.70
N VAL A 166 -19.94 -19.03 6.61
CA VAL A 166 -20.14 -18.88 8.06
C VAL A 166 -19.22 -17.76 8.56
N LEU A 167 -19.82 -16.71 9.12
CA LEU A 167 -19.10 -15.60 9.74
C LEU A 167 -18.52 -15.99 11.11
N LEU A 168 -17.65 -15.14 11.66
CA LEU A 168 -17.10 -15.32 13.03
C LEU A 168 -18.20 -15.31 14.10
N SER A 169 -19.35 -14.68 13.81
CA SER A 169 -20.54 -14.68 14.67
C SER A 169 -21.34 -15.98 14.63
N GLY A 170 -20.97 -16.95 13.78
CA GLY A 170 -21.73 -18.19 13.54
C GLY A 170 -22.95 -18.01 12.62
N THR A 171 -23.19 -16.80 12.11
CA THR A 171 -24.24 -16.53 11.12
C THR A 171 -23.77 -16.90 9.72
N THR A 172 -24.66 -17.50 8.93
CA THR A 172 -24.42 -17.81 7.52
C THR A 172 -24.84 -16.64 6.65
N VAL A 173 -23.96 -16.17 5.77
CA VAL A 173 -24.24 -15.14 4.78
C VAL A 173 -24.02 -15.68 3.37
N SER A 174 -24.65 -15.03 2.39
CA SER A 174 -24.46 -15.37 0.99
C SER A 174 -22.99 -15.25 0.59
N LEU A 175 -22.56 -16.01 -0.41
CA LEU A 175 -21.22 -15.87 -1.00
C LEU A 175 -20.93 -14.42 -1.43
N ALA A 176 -21.91 -13.74 -2.04
CA ALA A 176 -21.76 -12.37 -2.51
C ALA A 176 -21.43 -11.40 -1.37
N ASP A 177 -22.13 -11.52 -0.25
CA ASP A 177 -21.85 -10.72 0.96
C ASP A 177 -20.50 -11.07 1.57
N GLY A 178 -20.13 -12.36 1.57
CA GLY A 178 -18.80 -12.81 1.94
C GLY A 178 -17.72 -12.12 1.11
N LEU A 179 -17.81 -12.22 -0.23
CA LEU A 179 -16.85 -11.61 -1.14
C LEU A 179 -16.76 -10.09 -0.96
N LEU A 180 -17.88 -9.41 -0.72
CA LEU A 180 -17.91 -7.98 -0.43
C LEU A 180 -17.17 -7.65 0.89
N ARG A 181 -17.36 -8.47 1.93
CA ARG A 181 -16.60 -8.34 3.19
C ARG A 181 -15.11 -8.59 2.98
N ALA A 182 -14.72 -9.61 2.21
CA ALA A 182 -13.31 -9.86 1.88
C ALA A 182 -12.67 -8.71 1.08
N PHE A 183 -13.43 -8.10 0.16
CA PHE A 183 -13.00 -6.90 -0.56
C PHE A 183 -12.80 -5.72 0.41
N GLY A 184 -13.73 -5.52 1.35
CA GLY A 184 -13.60 -4.53 2.43
C GLY A 184 -12.37 -4.77 3.31
N ILE A 185 -12.05 -6.03 3.62
CA ILE A 185 -10.83 -6.41 4.35
C ILE A 185 -9.58 -6.03 3.55
N ALA A 186 -9.54 -6.32 2.25
CA ALA A 186 -8.41 -5.94 1.40
C ALA A 186 -8.19 -4.42 1.40
N ILE A 187 -9.27 -3.62 1.27
CA ILE A 187 -9.20 -2.15 1.37
C ILE A 187 -8.69 -1.72 2.75
N LEU A 188 -9.24 -2.28 3.82
CA LEU A 188 -8.85 -1.92 5.18
C LEU A 188 -7.37 -2.23 5.45
N ILE A 189 -6.88 -3.37 4.98
CA ILE A 189 -5.46 -3.71 5.06
C ILE A 189 -4.62 -2.72 4.25
N ALA A 190 -5.04 -2.37 3.04
CA ALA A 190 -4.33 -1.39 2.21
C ALA A 190 -4.21 -0.03 2.92
N LEU A 191 -5.30 0.45 3.53
CA LEU A 191 -5.31 1.67 4.33
C LEU A 191 -4.41 1.53 5.57
N SER A 192 -4.36 0.33 6.16
CA SER A 192 -3.52 0.04 7.32
C SER A 192 -2.02 0.08 7.02
N LEU A 193 -1.64 -0.16 5.77
CA LEU A 193 -0.26 -0.10 5.32
C LEU A 193 0.22 1.34 5.02
N LEU A 194 -0.69 2.32 4.94
CA LEU A 194 -0.34 3.70 4.60
C LEU A 194 0.54 4.37 5.67
N GLY A 195 0.36 4.03 6.94
CA GLY A 195 1.24 4.52 8.00
C GLY A 195 2.69 4.08 7.77
N LEU A 196 2.88 2.81 7.40
CA LEU A 196 4.21 2.25 7.09
C LEU A 196 4.79 2.85 5.79
N ALA A 197 3.95 3.05 4.78
CA ALA A 197 4.34 3.74 3.55
C ALA A 197 4.81 5.18 3.82
N GLY A 198 4.16 5.89 4.75
CA GLY A 198 4.56 7.21 5.21
C GLY A 198 5.94 7.21 5.89
N ILE A 199 6.19 6.27 6.80
CA ILE A 199 7.51 6.07 7.41
C ILE A 199 8.58 5.85 6.32
N GLY A 200 8.30 4.94 5.38
CA GLY A 200 9.24 4.62 4.32
C GLY A 200 9.53 5.80 3.40
N LEU A 201 8.51 6.59 3.06
CA LEU A 201 8.67 7.82 2.28
C LEU A 201 9.56 8.83 3.02
N PHE A 202 9.37 9.01 4.33
CA PHE A 202 10.23 9.86 5.15
C PHE A 202 11.67 9.36 5.19
N VAL A 203 11.89 8.08 5.50
CA VAL A 203 13.23 7.47 5.53
C VAL A 203 13.92 7.60 4.18
N SER A 204 13.19 7.40 3.09
CA SER A 204 13.67 7.58 1.72
C SER A 204 14.15 9.02 1.43
N SER A 205 13.60 10.03 2.11
CA SER A 205 14.05 11.42 1.99
C SER A 205 15.38 11.73 2.71
N LEU A 206 15.75 10.89 3.70
CA LEU A 206 16.93 11.09 4.54
C LEU A 206 18.22 10.58 3.88
N THR A 207 18.12 9.59 3.00
CA THR A 207 19.27 8.95 2.35
C THR A 207 19.22 9.06 0.83
N SER A 208 20.39 9.05 0.20
CA SER A 208 20.54 8.95 -1.26
C SER A 208 20.71 7.51 -1.74
N THR A 209 20.84 6.54 -0.82
CA THR A 209 21.02 5.13 -1.15
C THR A 209 19.71 4.36 -0.97
N PRO A 210 19.11 3.82 -2.04
CA PRO A 210 17.78 3.18 -1.96
C PRO A 210 17.81 1.94 -1.09
N LEU A 211 18.89 1.17 -1.15
CA LEU A 211 19.07 -0.02 -0.31
C LEU A 211 19.07 0.31 1.19
N ALA A 212 19.72 1.42 1.59
CA ALA A 212 19.71 1.84 2.99
C ALA A 212 18.32 2.34 3.42
N ALA A 213 17.60 3.03 2.55
CA ALA A 213 16.23 3.48 2.84
C ALA A 213 15.29 2.29 3.08
N MET A 214 15.36 1.27 2.22
CA MET A 214 14.60 0.03 2.38
C MET A 214 14.94 -0.66 3.70
N ALA A 215 16.24 -0.88 3.96
CA ALA A 215 16.70 -1.55 5.16
C ALA A 215 16.29 -0.81 6.45
N ALA A 216 16.39 0.52 6.47
CA ALA A 216 15.99 1.33 7.61
C ALA A 216 14.47 1.32 7.83
N THR A 217 13.68 1.37 6.76
CA THR A 217 12.21 1.28 6.85
C THR A 217 11.77 -0.10 7.37
N PHE A 218 12.38 -1.15 6.84
CA PHE A 218 12.13 -2.52 7.28
C PHE A 218 12.62 -2.76 8.72
N GLY A 219 13.75 -2.17 9.10
CA GLY A 219 14.25 -2.18 10.48
C GLY A 219 13.28 -1.50 11.45
N ALA A 220 12.74 -0.32 11.09
CA ALA A 220 11.72 0.35 11.89
C ALA A 220 10.45 -0.50 12.03
N PHE A 221 10.02 -1.15 10.95
CA PHE A 221 8.94 -2.14 10.99
C PHE A 221 9.22 -3.28 11.98
N ILE A 222 10.40 -3.92 11.89
CA ILE A 222 10.78 -4.99 12.82
C ILE A 222 10.80 -4.50 14.28
N VAL A 223 11.38 -3.33 14.55
CA VAL A 223 11.45 -2.76 15.90
C VAL A 223 10.04 -2.56 16.47
N LEU A 224 9.12 -1.98 15.70
CA LEU A 224 7.72 -1.82 16.12
C LEU A 224 7.05 -3.18 16.39
N GLY A 225 7.44 -4.22 15.65
CA GLY A 225 6.92 -5.59 15.81
C GLY A 225 7.43 -6.25 17.08
N ILE A 226 8.73 -6.10 17.36
CA ILE A 226 9.35 -6.56 18.61
C ILE A 226 8.70 -5.86 19.81
N LEU A 227 8.51 -4.54 19.73
CA LEU A 227 7.81 -3.79 20.78
C LEU A 227 6.40 -4.34 21.04
N GLY A 228 5.65 -4.66 19.99
CA GLY A 228 4.31 -5.23 20.12
C GLY A 228 4.26 -6.67 20.63
N ALA A 229 5.39 -7.38 20.59
CA ALA A 229 5.50 -8.76 21.08
C ALA A 229 5.84 -8.85 22.57
N ILE A 230 6.24 -7.74 23.22
CA ILE A 230 6.67 -7.70 24.63
C ILE A 230 5.46 -7.41 25.53
N PRO A 231 4.94 -8.37 26.30
CA PRO A 231 3.75 -8.15 27.13
C PRO A 231 3.94 -7.09 28.23
N GLN A 232 5.18 -6.84 28.66
CA GLN A 232 5.52 -5.93 29.76
C GLN A 232 5.33 -4.44 29.41
N ILE A 233 5.14 -4.12 28.13
CA ILE A 233 4.95 -2.73 27.64
C ILE A 233 3.59 -2.56 26.96
N ASP A 234 2.59 -3.31 27.42
CA ASP A 234 1.22 -3.28 26.90
C ASP A 234 0.60 -1.87 26.81
N VAL A 235 1.01 -0.96 27.70
CA VAL A 235 0.62 0.46 27.71
C VAL A 235 0.90 1.17 26.38
N ILE A 236 1.98 0.81 25.67
CA ILE A 236 2.32 1.44 24.38
C ILE A 236 1.66 0.74 23.19
N HIS A 237 1.17 -0.51 23.35
CA HIS A 237 0.64 -1.31 22.25
C HIS A 237 -0.45 -0.59 21.45
N PRO A 238 -1.43 0.12 22.05
CA PRO A 238 -2.47 0.83 21.30
C PRO A 238 -1.95 1.89 20.32
N TRP A 239 -0.72 2.37 20.52
CA TRP A 239 -0.06 3.38 19.70
C TRP A 239 0.92 2.79 18.67
N LEU A 240 1.14 1.47 18.72
CA LEU A 240 1.98 0.78 17.74
C LEU A 240 1.25 0.63 16.42
N LEU A 241 2.01 0.84 15.35
CA LEU A 241 1.50 0.79 13.99
C LEU A 241 0.81 -0.55 13.67
N MET A 242 1.36 -1.67 14.13
CA MET A 242 0.82 -3.00 13.84
C MET A 242 -0.34 -3.44 14.73
N TYR A 243 -0.57 -2.77 15.87
CA TYR A 243 -1.54 -3.24 16.85
C TYR A 243 -2.97 -3.27 16.30
N GLY A 244 -3.33 -2.26 15.51
CA GLY A 244 -4.64 -2.17 14.87
C GLY A 244 -4.81 -3.04 13.64
N TRP A 245 -3.75 -3.66 13.10
CA TRP A 245 -3.82 -4.32 11.81
C TRP A 245 -4.76 -5.53 11.80
N THR A 246 -4.87 -6.26 12.91
CA THR A 246 -5.79 -7.41 13.04
C THR A 246 -7.26 -7.03 13.14
N SER A 247 -7.59 -5.73 13.23
CA SER A 247 -8.98 -5.24 13.26
C SER A 247 -9.80 -5.60 12.02
N PHE A 248 -9.16 -6.05 10.93
CA PHE A 248 -9.90 -6.55 9.76
C PHE A 248 -10.80 -7.75 10.09
N ALA A 249 -10.45 -8.54 11.11
CA ALA A 249 -11.27 -9.67 11.54
C ALA A 249 -12.64 -9.22 12.05
N ASP A 250 -12.76 -7.99 12.57
CA ASP A 250 -14.02 -7.44 13.04
C ASP A 250 -15.04 -7.16 11.91
N LEU A 251 -14.58 -7.12 10.66
CA LEU A 251 -15.44 -7.02 9.46
C LEU A 251 -16.16 -8.34 9.14
N LEU A 252 -15.66 -9.45 9.67
CA LEU A 252 -16.26 -10.78 9.54
C LEU A 252 -17.27 -11.08 10.66
N ARG A 253 -17.60 -10.10 11.49
CA ARG A 253 -18.65 -10.19 12.52
C ARG A 253 -19.96 -9.60 12.02
N ASP A 254 -21.06 -10.06 12.59
CA ASP A 254 -22.40 -9.55 12.35
C ASP A 254 -23.07 -9.12 13.66
N PRO A 255 -23.28 -7.82 13.91
CA PRO A 255 -22.85 -6.67 13.08
C PRO A 255 -21.32 -6.42 13.14
N PRO A 256 -20.72 -5.75 12.14
CA PRO A 256 -19.30 -5.41 12.15
C PRO A 256 -18.93 -4.49 13.33
N TYR A 257 -17.79 -4.76 13.98
CA TYR A 257 -17.32 -3.95 15.11
C TYR A 257 -16.42 -2.79 14.65
N TRP A 258 -17.01 -1.63 14.44
CA TRP A 258 -16.33 -0.46 13.86
C TRP A 258 -15.33 0.24 14.78
N GLY A 259 -15.45 0.08 16.11
CA GLY A 259 -14.61 0.82 17.06
C GLY A 259 -13.11 0.54 16.89
N ALA A 260 -12.73 -0.72 16.78
CA ALA A 260 -11.34 -1.12 16.58
C ALA A 260 -10.82 -0.73 15.18
N ILE A 261 -11.66 -0.85 14.15
CA ILE A 261 -11.36 -0.47 12.77
C ILE A 261 -11.07 1.03 12.67
N MET A 262 -11.95 1.87 13.22
CA MET A 262 -11.79 3.32 13.21
C MET A 262 -10.54 3.73 13.99
N ARG A 263 -10.30 3.13 15.16
CA ARG A 263 -9.07 3.38 15.92
C ARG A 263 -7.82 3.04 15.10
N ASN A 264 -7.80 1.89 14.43
CA ASN A 264 -6.70 1.53 13.53
C ASN A 264 -6.51 2.60 12.46
N LEU A 265 -7.56 2.94 11.70
CA LEU A 265 -7.47 3.96 10.64
C LEU A 265 -6.96 5.31 11.14
N TRP A 266 -7.40 5.75 12.33
CA TRP A 266 -6.91 6.98 12.96
C TRP A 266 -5.42 6.93 13.29
N ILE A 267 -4.93 5.83 13.86
CA ILE A 267 -3.50 5.65 14.15
C ILE A 267 -2.70 5.68 12.84
N GLN A 268 -3.17 5.00 11.79
CA GLN A 268 -2.47 4.97 10.49
C GLN A 268 -2.45 6.34 9.83
N ALA A 269 -3.55 7.08 9.90
CA ALA A 269 -3.63 8.46 9.43
C ALA A 269 -2.69 9.38 10.22
N ALA A 270 -2.58 9.21 11.54
CA ALA A 270 -1.67 9.98 12.38
C ALA A 270 -0.20 9.72 12.02
N TYR A 271 0.21 8.45 11.90
CA TYR A 271 1.56 8.08 11.45
C TYR A 271 1.83 8.65 10.05
N LEU A 272 0.92 8.45 9.11
CA LEU A 272 1.04 8.99 7.76
C LEU A 272 1.22 10.51 7.79
N ALA A 273 0.38 11.25 8.53
CA ALA A 273 0.46 12.70 8.60
C ALA A 273 1.79 13.18 9.19
N VAL A 274 2.25 12.58 10.29
CA VAL A 274 3.51 12.94 10.96
C VAL A 274 4.70 12.70 10.04
N PHE A 275 4.82 11.49 9.47
CA PHE A 275 5.98 11.15 8.64
C PHE A 275 5.93 11.84 7.27
N TYR A 276 4.74 12.04 6.69
CA TYR A 276 4.59 12.85 5.48
C TYR A 276 5.00 14.31 5.72
N ALA A 277 4.56 14.92 6.83
CA ALA A 277 4.97 16.27 7.20
C ALA A 277 6.48 16.38 7.44
N ALA A 278 7.09 15.38 8.09
CA ALA A 278 8.53 15.31 8.27
C ALA A 278 9.30 15.20 6.94
N ALA A 279 8.80 14.40 5.99
CA ALA A 279 9.37 14.28 4.65
C ALA A 279 9.26 15.61 3.88
N TRP A 280 8.11 16.28 4.00
CA TRP A 280 7.88 17.59 3.40
C TRP A 280 8.83 18.64 3.96
N ALA A 281 8.93 18.76 5.28
CA ALA A 281 9.83 19.71 5.96
C ALA A 281 11.30 19.47 5.59
N ARG A 282 11.72 18.21 5.42
CA ARG A 282 13.06 17.85 4.97
C ARG A 282 13.34 18.31 3.53
N LEU A 283 12.36 18.16 2.64
CA LEU A 283 12.48 18.58 1.25
C LEU A 283 12.50 20.11 1.09
N THR A 284 11.82 20.85 1.96
CA THR A 284 11.80 22.32 1.92
C THR A 284 12.98 22.96 2.64
N SER A 285 13.52 22.36 3.71
CA SER A 285 14.64 22.92 4.48
C SER A 285 16.00 22.82 3.79
N ARG A 286 16.21 21.83 2.91
CA ARG A 286 17.45 21.71 2.12
C ARG A 286 17.70 22.88 1.16
N ASP A 287 16.70 23.72 0.88
CA ASP A 287 16.83 24.90 0.03
C ASP A 287 17.53 26.09 0.72
N ILE A 288 17.60 26.15 2.05
CA ILE A 288 18.13 27.33 2.76
C ILE A 288 19.67 27.33 2.79
N ASN A 289 20.29 26.16 2.57
CA ASN A 289 21.73 25.96 2.70
C ASN A 289 22.43 25.62 1.38
N GLY A 290 21.78 25.89 0.23
CA GLY A 290 22.30 25.63 -1.12
C GLY A 290 22.85 26.88 -1.78
#